data_AF-A0A968PZW2-F1
#
_entry.id   AF-A0A968PZW2-F1
#
_cell.length_a   1.000
_cell.length_b   1.000
_cell.length_c   1.000
_cell.angle_alpha   90.00
_cell.angle_beta   90.00
_cell.angle_gamma   90.00
#
_symmetry.space_group_name_H-M   'P 1'
#
loop_
_entity.id
_entity.type
_entity.pdbx_description
1 polymer ?
#
loop_
_entity_poly.entity_id
_entity_poly.type
_entity_poly.pdbx_seq_one_letter_code
_entity_poly.pdbx_strand_id
1 'polypeptide(L)'
;MTLPEGFSSWEHLQSVLMHSYNRVVRESFRDVGGDDWDEDITTSRGSLRVACTIRDDDSAVMSNIRMMLFYMVLRQAQDLHPPLYTIPADSYQQSVKFMPQVTMYFREDLDDIEAGYSPIDAEVSFRLFNETSETFTPSNALTLANKIKSEFATGGGYRWHKGRIKVSYKEPEKGYNFLVYGYTKGDAIAVIRKAMS
;
A
#
# COMPACT_ATOMS: atom_id res chain seq x y z
N MET A 1 5.52 23.88 21.02
CA MET A 1 5.36 25.32 20.72
C MET A 1 3.88 25.63 20.85
N THR A 2 3.52 26.69 21.59
CA THR A 2 2.11 27.08 21.80
C THR A 2 1.58 27.80 20.55
N LEU A 3 0.28 27.68 20.29
CA LEU A 3 -0.36 28.36 19.15
C LEU A 3 -0.22 29.88 19.29
N PRO A 4 0.04 30.62 18.20
CA PRO A 4 0.11 32.09 18.22
C PRO A 4 -1.22 32.72 18.65
N GLU A 5 -1.14 33.92 19.22
CA GLU A 5 -2.32 34.74 19.50
C GLU A 5 -3.02 35.11 18.18
N GLY A 6 -4.35 34.94 18.10
CA GLY A 6 -5.12 35.13 16.86
C GLY A 6 -5.10 33.95 15.88
N PHE A 7 -4.63 32.77 16.30
CA PHE A 7 -4.64 31.57 15.47
C PHE A 7 -6.06 31.19 15.02
N SER A 8 -6.28 31.20 13.70
CA SER A 8 -7.45 30.60 13.07
C SER A 8 -7.09 29.22 12.54
N SER A 9 -7.76 28.19 13.07
CA SER A 9 -7.57 26.81 12.64
C SER A 9 -7.86 26.63 11.15
N TRP A 10 -8.82 27.39 10.60
CA TRP A 10 -9.17 27.34 9.18
C TRP A 10 -8.08 27.96 8.31
N GLU A 11 -7.64 29.19 8.61
CA GLU A 11 -6.60 29.89 7.84
C GLU A 11 -5.30 29.10 7.80
N HIS A 12 -4.94 28.50 8.95
CA HIS A 12 -3.77 27.63 9.01
C HIS A 12 -3.93 26.39 8.12
N LEU A 13 -5.08 25.71 8.19
CA LEU A 13 -5.36 24.54 7.36
C LEU A 13 -5.37 24.90 5.87
N GLN A 14 -6.03 25.99 5.49
CA GLN A 14 -6.12 26.46 4.12
C GLN A 14 -4.72 26.78 3.57
N SER A 15 -3.88 27.48 4.33
CA SER A 15 -2.49 27.75 3.93
C SER A 15 -1.68 26.46 3.70
N VAL A 16 -1.81 25.48 4.59
CA VAL A 16 -1.15 24.17 4.44
C VAL A 16 -1.67 23.43 3.20
N LEU A 17 -2.98 23.45 2.95
CA LEU A 17 -3.59 22.87 1.75
C LEU A 17 -3.10 23.58 0.48
N MET A 18 -3.09 24.92 0.45
CA MET A 18 -2.58 25.68 -0.70
C MET A 18 -1.12 25.34 -1.00
N HIS A 19 -0.27 25.16 0.01
CA HIS A 19 1.12 24.77 -0.22
C HIS A 19 1.28 23.32 -0.71
N SER A 20 0.59 22.38 -0.07
CA SER A 20 0.79 20.95 -0.33
C SER A 20 -0.01 20.45 -1.54
N TYR A 21 -1.31 20.74 -1.57
CA TYR A 21 -2.23 20.26 -2.59
C TYR A 21 -2.05 21.00 -3.93
N ASN A 22 -1.90 22.33 -3.94
CA ASN A 22 -1.73 23.03 -5.22
C ASN A 22 -0.41 22.66 -5.93
N ARG A 23 0.60 22.18 -5.18
CA ARG A 23 1.82 21.60 -5.78
C ARG A 23 1.47 20.37 -6.62
N VAL A 24 0.67 19.46 -6.08
CA VAL A 24 0.23 18.24 -6.79
C VAL A 24 -0.64 18.60 -8.00
N VAL A 25 -1.56 19.56 -7.84
CA VAL A 25 -2.36 20.07 -8.96
C VAL A 25 -1.46 20.63 -10.05
N ARG A 26 -0.47 21.46 -9.71
CA ARG A 26 0.48 22.03 -10.68
C ARG A 26 1.25 20.94 -11.42
N GLU A 27 1.75 19.92 -10.72
CA GLU A 27 2.47 18.80 -11.34
C GLU A 27 1.58 18.02 -12.32
N SER A 28 0.33 17.73 -11.95
CA SER A 28 -0.64 17.04 -12.80
C SER A 28 -1.05 17.83 -14.05
N PHE A 29 -1.02 19.16 -13.97
CA PHE A 29 -1.37 20.08 -15.06
C PHE A 29 -0.15 20.84 -15.62
N ARG A 30 1.06 20.30 -15.48
CA ARG A 30 2.30 20.95 -15.94
C ARG A 30 2.30 21.29 -17.44
N ASP A 31 1.49 20.58 -18.22
CA ASP A 31 1.39 20.76 -19.66
C ASP A 31 0.59 22.01 -20.08
N VAL A 32 -0.20 22.61 -19.16
CA VAL A 32 -0.88 23.90 -19.38
C VAL A 32 -0.15 25.07 -18.69
N GLY A 33 1.07 24.86 -18.19
CA GLY A 33 1.91 25.90 -17.58
C GLY A 33 2.58 25.45 -16.27
N GLY A 34 3.64 26.13 -15.86
CA GLY A 34 4.35 25.88 -14.60
C GLY A 34 3.97 26.89 -13.52
N ASP A 35 4.97 27.61 -13.03
CA ASP A 35 4.83 28.73 -12.11
C ASP A 35 4.31 29.99 -12.83
N ASP A 36 4.62 30.16 -14.12
CA ASP A 36 4.14 31.26 -14.97
C ASP A 36 2.75 30.97 -15.61
N TRP A 37 1.94 30.14 -14.95
CA TRP A 37 0.63 29.78 -15.48
C TRP A 37 -0.33 30.96 -15.43
N ASP A 38 -0.92 31.26 -16.59
CA ASP A 38 -2.02 32.20 -16.72
C ASP A 38 -3.36 31.46 -16.77
N GLU A 39 -4.37 32.01 -16.10
CA GLU A 39 -5.66 31.36 -15.92
C GLU A 39 -6.47 31.37 -17.22
N ASP A 40 -6.35 30.29 -17.98
CA ASP A 40 -7.10 30.10 -19.23
C ASP A 40 -8.21 29.04 -19.06
N ILE A 41 -9.47 29.47 -19.17
CA ILE A 41 -10.64 28.59 -19.15
C ILE A 41 -11.15 28.22 -20.55
N THR A 42 -10.50 28.71 -21.62
CA THR A 42 -10.93 28.46 -23.00
C THR A 42 -10.57 27.04 -23.46
N THR A 43 -9.55 26.45 -22.85
CA THR A 43 -9.23 25.03 -23.03
C THR A 43 -9.87 24.20 -21.92
N SER A 44 -10.38 23.02 -22.26
CA SER A 44 -10.96 22.12 -21.26
C SER A 44 -9.97 21.76 -20.16
N ARG A 45 -8.67 21.69 -20.48
CA ARG A 45 -7.62 21.33 -19.53
C ARG A 45 -7.21 22.50 -18.63
N GLY A 46 -7.10 23.71 -19.18
CA GLY A 46 -6.87 24.92 -18.38
C GLY A 46 -8.05 25.20 -17.45
N SER A 47 -9.28 25.03 -17.93
CA SER A 47 -10.50 25.13 -17.11
C SER A 47 -10.49 24.17 -15.91
N LEU A 48 -10.06 22.92 -16.09
CA LEU A 48 -9.91 21.96 -15.00
C LEU A 48 -8.83 22.37 -14.00
N ARG A 49 -7.68 22.90 -14.46
CA ARG A 49 -6.65 23.40 -13.55
C ARG A 49 -7.16 24.56 -12.69
N VAL A 50 -7.90 25.50 -13.28
CA VAL A 50 -8.55 26.59 -12.53
C VAL A 50 -9.53 26.03 -11.50
N ALA A 51 -10.37 25.08 -11.90
CA ALA A 51 -11.37 24.48 -11.01
C ALA A 51 -10.73 23.73 -9.84
N CYS A 52 -9.59 23.07 -10.05
CA CYS A 52 -8.90 22.30 -9.00
C CYS A 52 -8.01 23.14 -8.08
N THR A 53 -7.62 24.36 -8.42
CA THR A 53 -6.66 25.16 -7.62
C THR A 53 -7.35 25.87 -6.46
N ILE A 54 -6.88 25.64 -5.22
CA ILE A 54 -7.37 26.32 -4.01
C ILE A 54 -6.79 27.74 -3.93
N ARG A 55 -7.64 28.70 -3.57
CA ARG A 55 -7.30 30.11 -3.39
C ARG A 55 -7.49 30.54 -1.94
N ASP A 56 -6.93 31.70 -1.61
CA ASP A 56 -7.01 32.29 -0.27
C ASP A 56 -8.44 32.79 0.05
N ASP A 57 -9.18 33.22 -0.97
CA ASP A 57 -10.58 33.66 -0.87
C ASP A 57 -11.59 32.49 -0.87
N ASP A 58 -11.13 31.24 -1.00
CA ASP A 58 -12.02 30.07 -0.97
C ASP A 58 -12.57 29.81 0.43
N SER A 59 -13.87 29.56 0.52
CA SER A 59 -14.47 29.00 1.74
C SER A 59 -14.04 27.56 2.00
N ALA A 60 -14.21 27.08 3.23
CA ALA A 60 -13.95 25.69 3.58
C ALA A 60 -14.65 24.67 2.68
N VAL A 61 -15.89 24.98 2.28
CA VAL A 61 -16.65 24.13 1.37
C VAL A 61 -16.05 24.15 -0.04
N MET A 62 -15.64 25.32 -0.53
CA MET A 62 -15.02 25.44 -1.85
C MET A 62 -13.71 24.67 -1.90
N SER A 63 -12.81 24.89 -0.94
CA SER A 63 -11.55 24.16 -0.82
C SER A 63 -11.75 22.64 -0.80
N ASN A 64 -12.76 22.15 -0.06
CA ASN A 64 -13.09 20.74 -0.02
C ASN A 64 -13.59 20.21 -1.38
N ILE A 65 -14.51 20.92 -2.04
CA ILE A 65 -15.06 20.51 -3.34
C ILE A 65 -13.97 20.50 -4.42
N ARG A 66 -13.04 21.46 -4.42
CA ARG A 66 -11.89 21.47 -5.34
C ARG A 66 -11.01 20.24 -5.17
N MET A 67 -10.72 19.86 -3.93
CA MET A 67 -9.97 18.63 -3.63
C MET A 67 -10.74 17.37 -4.07
N MET A 68 -12.05 17.31 -3.82
CA MET A 68 -12.88 16.20 -4.28
C MET A 68 -12.92 16.08 -5.80
N LEU A 69 -13.02 17.21 -6.51
CA LEU A 69 -12.97 17.25 -7.98
C LEU A 69 -11.65 16.63 -8.48
N PHE A 70 -10.53 17.05 -7.91
CA PHE A 70 -9.21 16.57 -8.32
C PHE A 70 -9.00 15.08 -8.02
N TYR A 71 -9.25 14.64 -6.79
CA TYR A 71 -9.00 13.25 -6.40
C TYR A 71 -10.09 12.29 -6.90
N MET A 72 -11.36 12.58 -6.66
CA MET A 72 -12.44 11.61 -6.90
C MET A 72 -12.93 11.60 -8.36
N VAL A 73 -13.02 12.76 -9.00
CA VAL A 73 -13.64 12.88 -10.33
C VAL A 73 -12.59 12.79 -11.44
N LEU A 74 -11.45 13.47 -11.30
CA LEU A 74 -10.37 13.45 -12.28
C LEU A 74 -9.43 12.23 -12.16
N ARG A 75 -9.89 11.16 -11.47
CA ARG A 75 -9.28 9.83 -11.41
C ARG A 75 -7.92 9.71 -10.69
N GLN A 76 -7.50 10.67 -9.88
CA GLN A 76 -6.41 10.41 -8.91
C GLN A 76 -6.85 9.54 -7.71
N ALA A 77 -8.11 9.09 -7.67
CA ALA A 77 -8.56 8.06 -6.74
C ALA A 77 -7.98 6.67 -7.04
N GLN A 78 -7.39 6.45 -8.22
CA GLN A 78 -6.56 5.25 -8.45
C GLN A 78 -5.30 5.26 -7.58
N ASP A 79 -4.76 6.42 -7.19
CA ASP A 79 -3.66 6.48 -6.22
C ASP A 79 -4.12 6.15 -4.78
N LEU A 80 -5.42 6.31 -4.50
CA LEU A 80 -6.04 5.93 -3.21
C LEU A 80 -6.31 4.43 -3.09
N HIS A 81 -6.36 3.70 -4.21
CA HIS A 81 -6.69 2.27 -4.24
C HIS A 81 -5.62 1.46 -4.96
N PRO A 82 -4.88 0.55 -4.28
CA PRO A 82 -3.95 -0.34 -4.97
C PRO A 82 -4.69 -1.13 -6.06
N PRO A 83 -4.05 -1.44 -7.20
CA PRO A 83 -4.68 -2.18 -8.29
C PRO A 83 -5.14 -3.56 -7.78
N LEU A 84 -6.45 -3.74 -7.68
CA LEU A 84 -7.05 -5.00 -7.25
C LEU A 84 -7.19 -5.94 -8.45
N TYR A 85 -6.33 -6.98 -8.49
CA TYR A 85 -6.55 -8.14 -9.36
C TYR A 85 -7.47 -9.13 -8.63
N THR A 86 -8.77 -9.09 -8.92
CA THR A 86 -9.75 -9.98 -8.29
C THR A 86 -10.14 -11.13 -9.21
N ILE A 87 -10.51 -12.24 -8.58
CA ILE A 87 -11.08 -13.43 -9.23
C ILE A 87 -12.49 -13.56 -8.67
N PRO A 88 -13.52 -13.90 -9.48
CA PRO A 88 -14.85 -14.16 -8.96
C PRO A 88 -14.80 -15.22 -7.85
N ALA A 89 -15.45 -14.91 -6.72
CA ALA A 89 -15.39 -15.76 -5.52
C ALA A 89 -15.81 -17.20 -5.83
N ASP A 90 -16.87 -17.39 -6.61
CA ASP A 90 -17.37 -18.72 -6.98
C ASP A 90 -16.33 -19.54 -7.75
N SER A 91 -15.64 -18.92 -8.71
CA SER A 91 -14.57 -19.58 -9.48
C SER A 91 -13.38 -19.95 -8.60
N TYR A 92 -13.02 -19.10 -7.63
CA TYR A 92 -11.97 -19.41 -6.66
C TYR A 92 -12.40 -20.58 -5.75
N GLN A 93 -13.60 -20.50 -5.17
CA GLN A 93 -14.15 -21.50 -4.24
C GLN A 93 -14.32 -22.90 -4.87
N GLN A 94 -14.68 -22.97 -6.16
CA GLN A 94 -14.77 -24.25 -6.88
C GLN A 94 -13.39 -24.91 -7.11
N SER A 95 -12.32 -24.12 -7.15
CA SER A 95 -10.98 -24.60 -7.47
C SER A 95 -10.15 -25.00 -6.24
N VAL A 96 -10.63 -24.71 -5.02
CA VAL A 96 -9.84 -24.88 -3.79
C VAL A 96 -10.58 -25.67 -2.72
N LYS A 97 -9.90 -26.68 -2.15
CA LYS A 97 -10.32 -27.30 -0.89
C LYS A 97 -10.03 -26.30 0.25
N PHE A 98 -11.04 -25.98 1.06
CA PHE A 98 -10.91 -25.05 2.19
C PHE A 98 -10.10 -25.66 3.32
N MET A 99 -8.79 -25.53 3.22
CA MET A 99 -7.84 -25.88 4.27
C MET A 99 -7.45 -24.60 5.04
N PRO A 100 -7.15 -24.70 6.33
CA PRO A 100 -6.58 -23.59 7.08
C PRO A 100 -5.34 -23.05 6.35
N GLN A 101 -5.27 -21.72 6.24
CA GLN A 101 -4.17 -21.03 5.56
C GLN A 101 -3.45 -20.13 6.55
N VAL A 102 -2.13 -20.17 6.51
CA VAL A 102 -1.26 -19.23 7.20
C VAL A 102 -0.81 -18.20 6.17
N THR A 103 -1.02 -16.93 6.49
CA THR A 103 -0.49 -15.81 5.70
C THR A 103 0.36 -14.94 6.60
N MET A 104 1.61 -14.71 6.19
CA MET A 104 2.56 -13.84 6.86
C MET A 104 2.79 -12.60 5.99
N TYR A 105 2.67 -11.43 6.60
CA TYR A 105 2.89 -10.15 5.97
C TYR A 105 4.20 -9.54 6.47
N PHE A 106 4.99 -9.05 5.54
CA PHE A 106 6.27 -8.41 5.78
C PHE A 106 6.23 -7.03 5.16
N ARG A 107 6.77 -6.05 5.85
CA ARG A 107 6.87 -4.67 5.40
C ARG A 107 8.28 -4.19 5.66
N GLU A 108 8.83 -3.49 4.68
CA GLU A 108 10.14 -2.86 4.78
C GLU A 108 10.15 -1.78 5.88
N ASP A 109 11.22 -1.77 6.68
CA ASP A 109 11.43 -0.77 7.72
C ASP A 109 11.66 0.60 7.06
N LEU A 110 11.11 1.66 7.67
CA LEU A 110 11.18 3.02 7.10
C LEU A 110 12.62 3.51 6.92
N ASP A 111 13.54 3.04 7.78
CA ASP A 111 14.95 3.42 7.77
C ASP A 111 15.74 2.75 6.62
N ASP A 112 15.21 1.67 6.04
CA ASP A 112 15.86 0.90 4.97
C ASP A 112 15.35 1.28 3.56
N ILE A 113 14.41 2.23 3.46
CA ILE A 113 13.82 2.68 2.20
C ILE A 113 14.81 3.57 1.43
N GLU A 114 15.04 3.23 0.16
CA GLU A 114 15.82 4.08 -0.75
C GLU A 114 15.10 5.44 -0.98
N ALA A 115 15.84 6.55 -0.88
CA ALA A 115 15.28 7.89 -1.01
C ALA A 115 14.51 8.06 -2.33
N GLY A 116 13.23 8.44 -2.24
CA GLY A 116 12.35 8.59 -3.40
C GLY A 116 11.51 7.35 -3.74
N TYR A 117 11.64 6.26 -2.98
CA TYR A 117 10.80 5.06 -3.11
C TYR A 117 9.83 4.92 -1.93
N SER A 118 8.80 4.10 -2.14
CA SER A 118 7.84 3.71 -1.10
C SER A 118 8.24 2.35 -0.51
N PRO A 119 7.93 2.09 0.78
CA PRO A 119 8.24 0.82 1.42
C PRO A 119 7.60 -0.34 0.66
N ILE A 120 8.35 -1.44 0.54
CA ILE A 120 7.87 -2.62 -0.17
C ILE A 120 7.24 -3.62 0.81
N ASP A 121 6.04 -4.07 0.46
CA ASP A 121 5.36 -5.16 1.18
C ASP A 121 5.65 -6.52 0.53
N ALA A 122 5.63 -7.58 1.33
CA ALA A 122 5.67 -8.96 0.86
C ALA A 122 4.69 -9.84 1.63
N GLU A 123 4.13 -10.80 0.91
CA GLU A 123 3.23 -11.81 1.46
C GLU A 123 3.82 -13.19 1.21
N VAL A 124 3.85 -14.01 2.26
CA VAL A 124 4.19 -15.43 2.16
C VAL A 124 3.07 -16.23 2.80
N SER A 125 2.45 -17.12 2.03
CA SER A 125 1.36 -17.95 2.51
C SER A 125 1.56 -19.42 2.18
N PHE A 126 1.02 -20.28 3.04
CA PHE A 126 0.97 -21.72 2.85
C PHE A 126 -0.28 -22.31 3.51
N ARG A 127 -0.67 -23.50 3.05
CA ARG A 127 -1.85 -24.21 3.57
C ARG A 127 -1.45 -25.34 4.50
N LEU A 128 -2.22 -25.53 5.56
CA LEU A 128 -2.08 -26.64 6.48
C LEU A 128 -2.83 -27.86 5.92
N PHE A 129 -2.18 -28.60 5.02
CA PHE A 129 -2.84 -29.67 4.25
C PHE A 129 -3.39 -30.82 5.10
N ASN A 130 -2.77 -31.06 6.27
CA ASN A 130 -3.16 -32.10 7.22
C ASN A 130 -4.21 -31.64 8.23
N GLU A 131 -4.71 -30.42 8.09
CA GLU A 131 -5.66 -29.80 9.02
C GLU A 131 -6.95 -29.40 8.29
N THR A 132 -8.06 -29.43 9.03
CA THR A 132 -9.37 -28.93 8.59
C THR A 132 -9.87 -27.88 9.59
N SER A 133 -11.01 -27.26 9.29
CA SER A 133 -11.70 -26.37 10.25
C SER A 133 -12.12 -27.09 11.54
N GLU A 134 -12.20 -28.41 11.53
CA GLU A 134 -12.58 -29.22 12.70
C GLU A 134 -11.37 -29.67 13.51
N THR A 135 -10.22 -29.91 12.87
CA THR A 135 -9.00 -30.37 13.55
C THR A 135 -8.11 -29.22 14.02
N PHE A 136 -8.17 -28.06 13.35
CA PHE A 136 -7.34 -26.91 13.68
C PHE A 136 -7.98 -26.05 14.78
N THR A 137 -7.53 -26.25 16.01
CA THR A 137 -8.06 -25.55 17.19
C THR A 137 -7.36 -24.20 17.46
N PRO A 138 -7.94 -23.32 18.29
CA PRO A 138 -7.27 -22.10 18.75
C PRO A 138 -5.93 -22.37 19.46
N SER A 139 -5.79 -23.53 20.13
CA SER A 139 -4.53 -23.92 20.79
C SER A 139 -3.44 -24.26 19.75
N ASN A 140 -3.80 -24.97 18.68
CA ASN A 140 -2.90 -25.25 17.55
C ASN A 140 -2.47 -23.93 16.89
N ALA A 141 -3.42 -23.01 16.69
CA ALA A 141 -3.15 -21.69 16.13
C ALA A 141 -2.17 -20.87 16.99
N LEU A 142 -2.36 -20.85 18.33
CA LEU A 142 -1.46 -20.16 19.25
C LEU A 142 -0.06 -20.77 19.23
N THR A 143 0.03 -22.11 19.23
CA THR A 143 1.32 -22.82 19.15
C THR A 143 2.06 -22.48 17.86
N LEU A 144 1.35 -22.50 16.73
CA LEU A 144 1.92 -22.14 15.43
C LEU A 144 2.32 -20.66 15.38
N ALA A 145 1.52 -19.76 15.93
CA ALA A 145 1.83 -18.34 15.99
C ALA A 145 3.10 -18.07 16.82
N ASN A 146 3.27 -18.76 17.96
CA ASN A 146 4.47 -18.64 18.78
C ASN A 146 5.72 -19.13 18.04
N LYS A 147 5.60 -20.22 17.28
CA LYS A 147 6.68 -20.73 16.43
C LYS A 147 7.04 -19.76 15.31
N ILE A 148 6.04 -19.21 14.61
CA ILE A 148 6.29 -18.19 13.58
C ILE A 148 6.99 -16.97 14.18
N LYS A 149 6.56 -16.53 15.38
CA LYS A 149 7.21 -15.43 16.09
C LYS A 149 8.66 -15.76 16.47
N SER A 150 8.95 -16.97 16.94
CA SER A 150 10.33 -17.34 17.26
C SER A 150 11.24 -17.33 16.03
N GLU A 151 10.72 -17.76 14.88
CA GLU A 151 11.49 -17.83 13.63
C GLU A 151 11.65 -16.46 12.95
N PHE A 152 10.60 -15.62 12.93
CA PHE A 152 10.55 -14.41 12.11
C PHE A 152 10.47 -13.09 12.88
N ALA A 153 10.15 -13.10 14.18
CA ALA A 153 9.92 -11.87 14.95
C ALA A 153 10.90 -11.70 16.13
N THR A 154 11.91 -12.56 16.26
CA THR A 154 12.96 -12.42 17.28
C THR A 154 14.02 -11.42 16.84
N GLY A 155 14.65 -10.72 17.80
CA GLY A 155 15.82 -9.88 17.53
C GLY A 155 15.58 -8.64 16.66
N GLY A 156 14.36 -8.11 16.64
CA GLY A 156 14.00 -6.94 15.82
C GLY A 156 13.33 -7.26 14.48
N GLY A 157 12.95 -8.53 14.27
CA GLY A 157 12.28 -8.98 13.06
C GLY A 157 13.20 -9.77 12.13
N TYR A 158 12.65 -10.22 11.01
CA TYR A 158 13.39 -11.02 10.04
C TYR A 158 13.77 -10.15 8.85
N ARG A 159 15.08 -10.00 8.64
CA ARG A 159 15.64 -9.22 7.54
C ARG A 159 15.86 -10.12 6.34
N TRP A 160 15.25 -9.79 5.22
CA TRP A 160 15.63 -10.31 3.91
C TRP A 160 15.59 -9.18 2.88
N HIS A 161 16.52 -9.19 1.94
CA HIS A 161 16.51 -8.22 0.85
C HIS A 161 15.64 -8.73 -0.28
N LYS A 162 14.48 -8.10 -0.47
CA LYS A 162 13.59 -8.42 -1.59
C LYS A 162 14.25 -7.88 -2.87
N GLY A 163 14.26 -8.67 -3.93
CA GLY A 163 14.89 -8.29 -5.19
C GLY A 163 14.15 -8.86 -6.40
N ARG A 164 14.81 -8.80 -7.55
CA ARG A 164 14.20 -9.19 -8.84
C ARG A 164 14.21 -10.71 -9.06
N ILE A 165 15.00 -11.46 -8.28
CA ILE A 165 15.08 -12.92 -8.40
C ILE A 165 13.84 -13.53 -7.75
N LYS A 166 13.15 -14.37 -8.51
CA LYS A 166 11.95 -15.08 -8.07
C LYS A 166 12.27 -16.56 -7.94
N VAL A 167 12.01 -17.14 -6.77
CA VAL A 167 12.16 -18.56 -6.50
C VAL A 167 10.79 -19.15 -6.18
N SER A 168 10.41 -20.19 -6.92
CA SER A 168 9.18 -20.95 -6.68
C SER A 168 9.50 -22.31 -6.08
N TYR A 169 8.75 -22.71 -5.05
CA TYR A 169 8.78 -24.06 -4.50
C TYR A 169 7.36 -24.61 -4.42
N LYS A 170 7.14 -25.78 -5.01
CA LYS A 170 5.83 -26.43 -5.03
C LYS A 170 5.95 -27.86 -4.52
N GLU A 171 5.22 -28.15 -3.46
CA GLU A 171 5.05 -29.49 -2.91
C GLU A 171 3.58 -29.64 -2.49
N PRO A 172 2.69 -29.98 -3.44
CA PRO A 172 1.24 -30.00 -3.22
C PRO A 172 0.81 -30.94 -2.10
N GLU A 173 1.52 -32.06 -1.92
CA GLU A 173 1.24 -33.06 -0.88
C GLU A 173 1.38 -32.50 0.54
N LYS A 174 2.20 -31.46 0.73
CA LYS A 174 2.37 -30.75 2.01
C LYS A 174 1.67 -29.38 2.05
N GLY A 175 0.94 -29.01 0.99
CA GLY A 175 0.27 -27.71 0.89
C GLY A 175 1.20 -26.54 0.58
N TYR A 176 2.43 -26.79 0.13
CA TYR A 176 3.40 -25.75 -0.18
C TYR A 176 3.30 -25.29 -1.64
N ASN A 177 3.10 -23.98 -1.81
CA ASN A 177 3.13 -23.31 -3.12
C ASN A 177 3.71 -21.90 -2.94
N PHE A 178 5.01 -21.84 -2.67
CA PHE A 178 5.71 -20.60 -2.42
C PHE A 178 6.15 -19.93 -3.70
N LEU A 179 6.03 -18.61 -3.73
CA LEU A 179 6.67 -17.74 -4.71
C LEU A 179 7.30 -16.56 -3.99
N VAL A 180 8.61 -16.63 -3.74
CA VAL A 180 9.33 -15.64 -2.93
C VAL A 180 10.33 -14.88 -3.80
N TYR A 181 10.40 -13.57 -3.57
CA TYR A 181 11.35 -12.67 -4.21
C TYR A 181 12.57 -12.46 -3.29
N GLY A 182 13.77 -12.48 -3.86
CA GLY A 182 15.03 -12.23 -3.16
C GLY A 182 16.01 -11.44 -4.02
N TYR A 183 16.98 -10.81 -3.38
CA TYR A 183 18.09 -10.16 -4.04
C TYR A 183 19.04 -11.19 -4.63
N THR A 184 19.36 -12.22 -3.85
CA THR A 184 20.01 -13.44 -4.34
C THR A 184 19.05 -14.63 -4.32
N LYS A 185 19.40 -15.69 -5.06
CA LYS A 185 18.68 -16.97 -4.97
C LYS A 185 18.74 -17.56 -3.55
N GLY A 186 19.85 -17.34 -2.84
CA GLY A 186 20.06 -17.85 -1.48
C GLY A 186 19.07 -17.25 -0.49
N ASP A 187 18.83 -15.95 -0.57
CA ASP A 187 17.91 -15.23 0.32
C ASP A 187 16.49 -15.79 0.21
N ALA A 188 15.97 -15.90 -1.02
CA ALA A 188 14.62 -16.43 -1.25
C ALA A 188 14.49 -17.89 -0.79
N ILE A 189 15.53 -18.71 -0.95
CA ILE A 189 15.54 -20.09 -0.43
C ILE A 189 15.53 -20.10 1.10
N ALA A 190 16.25 -19.20 1.76
CA ALA A 190 16.28 -19.11 3.21
C ALA A 190 14.89 -18.79 3.78
N VAL A 191 14.15 -17.87 3.17
CA VAL A 191 12.76 -17.56 3.56
C VAL A 191 11.87 -18.80 3.41
N ILE A 192 11.93 -19.48 2.27
CA ILE A 192 11.11 -20.68 2.02
C ILE A 192 11.43 -21.78 3.04
N ARG A 193 12.72 -22.04 3.30
CA ARG A 193 13.14 -23.05 4.29
C ARG A 193 12.67 -22.72 5.69
N LYS A 194 12.73 -21.44 6.08
CA LYS A 194 12.31 -20.99 7.40
C LYS A 194 10.78 -20.95 7.54
N ALA A 195 10.05 -20.75 6.45
CA ALA A 195 8.59 -20.88 6.45
C ALA A 195 8.13 -22.35 6.60
N MET A 196 8.97 -23.31 6.21
CA MET A 196 8.71 -24.75 6.35
C MET A 196 9.19 -25.35 7.67
N SER A 197 10.11 -24.69 8.39
CA SER A 197 10.70 -25.21 9.62
C SER A 197 9.72 -25.26 10.78
#